data_AF-A0A948FUV9-F1
#
_entry.id   AF-A0A948FUV9-F1
#
_cell.length_a   1.000
_cell.length_b   1.000
_cell.length_c   1.000
_cell.angle_alpha   90.00
_cell.angle_beta   90.00
_cell.angle_gamma   90.00
#
_symmetry.space_group_name_H-M   'P 1'
#
loop_
_entity.id
_entity.type
_entity.pdbx_description
1 polymer ?
#
loop_
_entity_poly.entity_id
_entity_poly.type
_entity_poly.pdbx_seq_one_letter_code
_entity_poly.pdbx_strand_id
1 'polypeptide(L)'
;QWVHHLSSFHALSQAEQEAVIGRTKPDSIELEDDVMPENSHVSRSDVKINGVSQKLYRRSVPYGGVLEHGLYFLAFSCDIRRFDNILQSMFGVSGDGIHDHLTDFSTPVSGNYWFAPSVAELSAVGSL
;
A
#
# COMPACT_ATOMS: atom_id res chain seq x y z
N GLN A 1 -8.77 0.01 -6.18
CA GLN A 1 -8.48 -1.35 -6.71
C GLN A 1 -7.14 -1.31 -7.41
N TRP A 2 -6.33 -2.35 -7.26
CA TRP A 2 -5.02 -2.47 -7.90
C TRP A 2 -4.99 -3.70 -8.80
N VAL A 3 -4.61 -3.54 -10.06
CA VAL A 3 -4.43 -4.61 -11.05
C VAL A 3 -2.95 -4.97 -11.14
N HIS A 4 -2.60 -6.25 -10.97
CA HIS A 4 -1.22 -6.70 -10.97
C HIS A 4 -0.75 -7.17 -12.35
N HIS A 5 0.48 -6.79 -12.69
CA HIS A 5 1.22 -7.31 -13.83
C HIS A 5 2.07 -8.51 -13.38
N LEU A 6 1.41 -9.60 -12.98
CA LEU A 6 2.09 -10.73 -12.33
C LEU A 6 3.17 -11.39 -13.22
N SER A 7 2.99 -11.39 -14.54
CA SER A 7 4.00 -11.95 -15.45
C SER A 7 5.33 -11.19 -15.40
N SER A 8 5.31 -9.85 -15.33
CA SER A 8 6.55 -9.08 -15.20
C SER A 8 7.15 -9.20 -13.81
N PHE A 9 6.31 -9.23 -12.75
CA PHE A 9 6.79 -9.44 -11.38
C PHE A 9 7.43 -10.83 -11.19
N HIS A 10 6.84 -11.88 -11.77
CA HIS A 10 7.37 -13.24 -11.70
C HIS A 10 8.60 -13.49 -12.59
N ALA A 11 8.89 -12.59 -13.54
CA ALA A 11 10.13 -12.66 -14.32
C ALA A 11 11.36 -12.24 -13.51
N LEU A 12 11.15 -11.48 -12.42
CA LEU A 12 12.19 -11.14 -11.46
C LEU A 12 12.64 -12.38 -10.68
N SER A 13 13.93 -12.43 -10.34
CA SER A 13 14.45 -13.36 -9.35
C SER A 13 13.81 -13.13 -7.98
N GLN A 14 13.91 -14.11 -7.08
CA GLN A 14 13.37 -13.96 -5.73
C GLN A 14 13.99 -12.75 -5.00
N ALA A 15 15.30 -12.57 -5.08
CA ALA A 15 15.98 -11.44 -4.44
C ALA A 15 15.49 -10.08 -4.96
N GLU A 16 15.20 -9.97 -6.26
CA GLU A 16 14.62 -8.75 -6.84
C GLU A 16 13.18 -8.52 -6.36
N GLN A 17 12.35 -9.57 -6.25
CA GLN A 17 11.00 -9.45 -5.69
C GLN A 17 11.04 -9.03 -4.21
N GLU A 18 11.97 -9.58 -3.44
CA GLU A 18 12.19 -9.21 -2.03
C GLU A 18 12.66 -7.77 -1.90
N ALA A 19 13.51 -7.28 -2.81
CA ALA A 19 13.93 -5.89 -2.89
C ALA A 19 12.79 -4.93 -3.28
N VAL A 20 11.90 -5.33 -4.19
CA VAL A 20 10.67 -4.57 -4.53
C VAL A 20 9.78 -4.41 -3.30
N ILE A 21 9.61 -5.47 -2.50
CA ILE A 21 8.71 -5.46 -1.35
C ILE A 21 9.36 -4.88 -0.09
N GLY A 22 10.64 -5.16 0.15
CA GLY A 22 11.36 -4.87 1.40
C GLY A 22 11.29 -5.98 2.44
N ARG A 23 10.94 -7.22 2.04
CA ARG A 23 10.86 -8.40 2.94
C ARG A 23 11.24 -9.68 2.22
N THR A 24 11.75 -10.67 2.95
CA THR A 24 11.95 -12.03 2.41
C THR A 24 10.62 -12.68 2.05
N LYS A 25 10.59 -13.42 0.94
CA LYS A 25 9.36 -13.96 0.36
C LYS A 25 8.79 -15.17 1.14
N PRO A 26 9.60 -16.16 1.57
CA PRO A 26 9.07 -17.35 2.26
C PRO A 26 8.61 -17.05 3.69
N ASP A 27 9.39 -16.24 4.41
CA ASP A 27 9.25 -16.08 5.85
C ASP A 27 8.76 -14.69 6.27
N SER A 28 8.64 -13.76 5.32
CA SER A 28 8.20 -12.37 5.57
C SER A 28 9.06 -11.66 6.62
N ILE A 29 10.38 -11.87 6.57
CA ILE A 29 11.33 -11.17 7.45
C ILE A 29 11.64 -9.81 6.80
N GLU A 30 11.59 -8.73 7.57
CA GLU A 30 11.97 -7.41 7.07
C GLU A 30 13.45 -7.39 6.69
N LEU A 31 13.79 -6.76 5.58
CA LEU A 31 15.19 -6.60 5.23
C LEU A 31 15.88 -5.67 6.23
N GLU A 32 17.15 -5.90 6.49
CA GLU A 32 17.94 -5.02 7.37
C GLU A 32 18.19 -3.67 6.69
N ASP A 33 18.37 -2.61 7.49
CA ASP A 33 18.49 -1.23 7.00
C ASP A 33 19.62 -1.01 5.98
N ASP A 34 20.71 -1.79 6.07
CA ASP A 34 21.87 -1.68 5.18
C ASP A 34 21.65 -2.30 3.79
N VAL A 35 20.63 -3.15 3.65
CA VAL A 35 20.26 -3.81 2.39
C VAL A 35 18.86 -3.42 1.89
N MET A 36 18.08 -2.68 2.69
CA MET A 36 16.75 -2.20 2.34
C MET A 36 16.81 -1.13 1.23
N PRO A 37 16.23 -1.36 0.04
CA PRO A 37 16.18 -0.34 -0.99
C PRO A 37 15.30 0.85 -0.60
N GLU A 38 15.73 2.07 -0.93
CA GLU A 38 14.97 3.31 -0.67
C GLU A 38 13.60 3.33 -1.39
N ASN A 39 13.50 2.62 -2.52
CA ASN A 39 12.29 2.50 -3.33
C ASN A 39 11.48 1.22 -3.06
N SER A 40 11.82 0.43 -2.04
CA SER A 40 11.02 -0.74 -1.66
C SER A 40 9.65 -0.32 -1.11
N HIS A 41 8.64 -1.19 -1.24
CA HIS A 41 7.30 -0.90 -0.72
C HIS A 41 7.31 -0.62 0.79
N VAL A 42 8.13 -1.33 1.58
CA VAL A 42 8.31 -1.06 3.01
C VAL A 42 8.85 0.35 3.23
N SER A 43 9.96 0.72 2.58
CA SER A 43 10.57 2.05 2.68
C SER A 43 9.59 3.16 2.31
N ARG A 44 8.77 2.95 1.28
CA ARG A 44 7.82 3.95 0.80
C ARG A 44 6.52 4.01 1.60
N SER A 45 6.17 2.96 2.35
CA SER A 45 4.92 2.91 3.13
C SER A 45 5.09 3.13 4.63
N ASP A 46 6.28 2.96 5.20
CA ASP A 46 6.55 3.32 6.61
C ASP A 46 6.91 4.81 6.81
N VAL A 47 5.97 5.68 6.45
CA VAL A 47 6.15 7.13 6.54
C VAL A 47 6.05 7.64 7.98
N LYS A 48 6.94 8.55 8.36
CA LYS A 48 6.89 9.33 9.61
C LYS A 48 6.82 10.82 9.32
N ILE A 49 5.88 11.52 9.96
CA ILE A 49 5.75 12.99 9.89
C ILE A 49 5.99 13.54 11.29
N ASN A 50 7.00 14.41 11.45
CA ASN A 50 7.41 14.97 12.74
C ASN A 50 7.64 13.87 13.81
N GLY A 51 8.26 12.75 13.41
CA GLY A 51 8.49 11.59 14.27
C GLY A 51 7.29 10.67 14.51
N VAL A 52 6.10 11.01 14.01
CA VAL A 52 4.88 10.21 14.19
C VAL A 52 4.64 9.29 12.99
N SER A 53 4.60 7.98 13.22
CA SER A 53 4.28 6.99 12.19
C SER A 53 2.86 7.14 11.65
N GLN A 54 2.73 7.19 10.33
CA GLN A 54 1.47 7.36 9.61
C GLN A 54 0.74 6.01 9.42
N LYS A 55 0.61 5.20 10.48
CA LYS A 55 0.08 3.83 10.36
C LYS A 55 -1.40 3.82 9.94
N LEU A 56 -1.74 2.85 9.08
CA LEU A 56 -3.09 2.52 8.62
C LEU A 56 -3.46 1.10 9.08
N TYR A 57 -4.74 0.86 9.39
CA TYR A 57 -5.26 -0.49 9.62
C TYR A 57 -5.78 -1.08 8.32
N ARG A 58 -5.01 -1.98 7.69
CA ARG A 58 -5.33 -2.57 6.38
C ARG A 58 -6.19 -3.83 6.54
N ARG A 59 -7.21 -3.94 5.68
CA ARG A 59 -8.10 -5.10 5.50
C ARG A 59 -8.16 -5.51 4.02
N SER A 60 -7.07 -5.28 3.30
CA SER A 60 -6.95 -5.59 1.88
C SER A 60 -7.13 -7.08 1.62
N VAL A 61 -7.72 -7.42 0.48
CA VAL A 61 -7.93 -8.81 0.06
C VAL A 61 -7.52 -8.98 -1.40
N PRO A 62 -6.95 -10.13 -1.78
CA PRO A 62 -6.72 -10.44 -3.18
C PRO A 62 -8.05 -10.62 -3.91
N TYR A 63 -8.07 -10.30 -5.20
CA TYR A 63 -9.13 -10.70 -6.11
C TYR A 63 -8.52 -11.25 -7.40
N GLY A 64 -9.28 -12.06 -8.13
CA GLY A 64 -8.82 -12.54 -9.42
C GLY A 64 -9.89 -13.32 -10.18
N GLY A 65 -9.68 -13.38 -11.49
CA GLY A 65 -10.39 -14.21 -12.46
C GLY A 65 -9.42 -14.65 -13.55
N VAL A 66 -9.93 -15.19 -14.67
CA VAL A 66 -9.07 -15.74 -15.74
C VAL A 66 -8.13 -14.69 -16.34
N LEU A 67 -8.60 -13.44 -16.48
CA LEU A 67 -7.87 -12.38 -17.19
C LEU A 67 -7.16 -11.38 -16.28
N GLU A 68 -7.65 -11.19 -15.06
CA GLU A 68 -7.20 -10.12 -14.17
C GLU A 68 -6.99 -10.65 -12.75
N HIS A 69 -5.88 -10.26 -12.14
CA HIS A 69 -5.54 -10.56 -10.75
C HIS A 69 -5.09 -9.26 -10.08
N GLY A 70 -5.38 -9.11 -8.79
CA GLY A 70 -5.13 -7.85 -8.13
C GLY A 70 -5.36 -7.85 -6.63
N LEU A 71 -5.33 -6.65 -6.07
CA LEU A 71 -5.60 -6.38 -4.67
C LEU A 71 -6.70 -5.32 -4.53
N TYR A 72 -7.77 -5.65 -3.80
CA TYR A 72 -8.62 -4.61 -3.23
C TYR A 72 -7.93 -4.06 -2.00
N PHE A 73 -7.24 -2.93 -2.17
CA PHE A 73 -6.72 -2.18 -1.05
C PHE A 73 -7.88 -1.56 -0.26
N LEU A 74 -8.01 -1.94 1.00
CA LEU A 74 -8.97 -1.39 1.95
C LEU A 74 -8.23 -1.10 3.25
N ALA A 75 -8.37 0.10 3.77
CA ALA A 75 -7.74 0.48 5.02
C ALA A 75 -8.55 1.53 5.77
N PHE A 76 -8.31 1.58 7.07
CA PHE A 76 -8.96 2.48 8.02
C PHE A 76 -7.91 3.35 8.70
N SER A 77 -8.30 4.59 9.00
CA SER A 77 -7.49 5.55 9.73
C SER A 77 -8.41 6.50 10.49
N CYS A 78 -7.95 6.98 11.64
CA CYS A 78 -8.60 8.08 12.35
C CYS A 78 -8.27 9.48 11.75
N ASP A 79 -7.32 9.54 10.80
CA ASP A 79 -6.94 10.76 10.09
C ASP A 79 -6.74 10.46 8.61
N ILE A 80 -7.50 11.13 7.74
CA ILE A 80 -7.44 10.93 6.29
C ILE A 80 -6.08 11.31 5.70
N ARG A 81 -5.36 12.27 6.31
CA ARG A 81 -4.06 12.74 5.82
C ARG A 81 -2.98 11.66 5.84
N ARG A 82 -3.15 10.63 6.68
CA ARG A 82 -2.22 9.47 6.71
C ARG A 82 -2.20 8.73 5.38
N PHE A 83 -3.33 8.64 4.69
CA PHE A 83 -3.40 8.05 3.35
C PHE A 83 -2.60 8.88 2.36
N ASP A 84 -2.82 10.20 2.34
CA ASP A 84 -2.13 11.10 1.42
C ASP A 84 -0.62 11.08 1.64
N ASN A 85 -0.15 11.10 2.89
CA ASN A 85 1.29 11.03 3.20
C ASN A 85 1.93 9.75 2.65
N ILE A 86 1.28 8.60 2.82
CA ILE A 86 1.80 7.32 2.31
C ILE A 86 1.72 7.29 0.77
N LEU A 87 0.61 7.72 0.18
CA LEU A 87 0.44 7.73 -1.28
C LEU A 87 1.43 8.69 -1.94
N GLN A 88 1.67 9.86 -1.38
CA GLN A 88 2.67 10.81 -1.89
C GLN A 88 4.08 10.21 -1.88
N SER A 89 4.44 9.50 -0.82
CA SER A 89 5.69 8.75 -0.73
C SER A 89 5.76 7.64 -1.80
N MET A 90 4.69 6.85 -1.95
CA MET A 90 4.63 5.78 -2.95
C MET A 90 4.73 6.29 -4.39
N PHE A 91 4.16 7.45 -4.70
CA PHE A 91 4.21 8.04 -6.05
C PHE A 91 5.40 9.00 -6.26
N GLY A 92 6.33 9.09 -5.31
CA GLY A 92 7.53 9.91 -5.43
C GLY A 92 7.27 11.43 -5.45
N VAL A 93 6.12 11.86 -4.95
CA VAL A 93 5.73 13.28 -4.88
C VAL A 93 5.88 13.86 -3.47
N SER A 94 6.56 13.15 -2.57
CA SER A 94 6.93 13.58 -1.21
C SER A 94 8.16 14.49 -1.16
N GLY A 95 8.82 14.76 -2.30
CA GLY A 95 9.91 15.72 -2.45
C GLY A 95 11.28 15.11 -2.79
N ASP A 96 11.46 13.80 -2.64
CA ASP A 96 12.69 13.08 -2.99
C ASP A 96 12.71 12.57 -4.45
N GLY A 97 11.53 12.50 -5.10
CA GLY A 97 11.39 12.01 -6.47
C GLY A 97 11.48 10.49 -6.60
N ILE A 98 11.51 9.75 -5.48
CA ILE A 98 11.67 8.29 -5.46
C ILE A 98 10.28 7.66 -5.33
N HIS A 99 9.84 6.94 -6.35
CA HIS A 99 8.58 6.20 -6.29
C HIS A 99 8.77 4.78 -5.74
N ASP A 100 7.68 4.17 -5.31
CA ASP A 100 7.60 2.79 -4.87
C ASP A 100 7.67 1.84 -6.06
N HIS A 101 8.71 1.01 -6.08
CA HIS A 101 8.99 0.05 -7.15
C HIS A 101 7.84 -0.95 -7.35
N LEU A 102 7.02 -1.21 -6.33
CA LEU A 102 5.83 -2.07 -6.46
C LEU A 102 4.81 -1.52 -7.47
N THR A 103 4.77 -0.19 -7.66
CA THR A 103 3.84 0.45 -8.61
C THR A 103 4.18 0.18 -10.08
N ASP A 104 5.41 -0.26 -10.39
CA ASP A 104 5.77 -0.74 -11.73
C ASP A 104 5.10 -2.09 -12.06
N PHE A 105 4.67 -2.83 -11.05
CA PHE A 105 4.02 -4.15 -11.17
C PHE A 105 2.54 -4.13 -10.81
N SER A 106 1.99 -2.97 -10.46
CA SER A 106 0.63 -2.86 -9.94
C SER A 106 0.03 -1.50 -10.24
N THR A 107 -1.07 -1.46 -11.01
CA THR A 107 -1.72 -0.21 -11.42
C THR A 107 -2.99 0.04 -10.61
N PRO A 108 -3.16 1.22 -9.98
CA PRO A 108 -4.42 1.57 -9.35
C PRO A 108 -5.44 1.96 -10.41
N VAL A 109 -6.58 1.26 -10.46
CA VAL A 109 -7.66 1.52 -11.43
C VAL A 109 -8.88 2.20 -10.81
N SER A 110 -8.91 2.32 -9.49
CA SER A 110 -9.95 3.04 -8.76
C SER A 110 -9.47 3.48 -7.38
N GLY A 111 -10.01 4.60 -6.89
CA GLY A 111 -9.76 5.14 -5.54
C GLY A 111 -11.00 5.82 -5.00
N ASN A 112 -11.33 5.57 -3.72
CA ASN A 112 -12.50 6.14 -3.06
C ASN A 112 -12.18 6.38 -1.58
N TYR A 113 -12.75 7.45 -1.02
CA TYR A 113 -12.73 7.71 0.42
C TYR A 113 -14.14 7.57 0.98
N TRP A 114 -14.23 6.94 2.15
CA TRP A 114 -15.48 6.71 2.85
C TRP A 114 -15.32 7.08 4.31
N PHE A 115 -16.39 7.57 4.93
CA PHE A 115 -16.50 7.66 6.37
C PHE A 115 -17.31 6.47 6.88
N ALA A 116 -16.73 5.72 7.82
CA ALA A 116 -17.41 4.65 8.53
C ALA A 116 -17.87 5.20 9.89
N PRO A 117 -19.11 5.73 10.00
CA PRO A 117 -19.61 6.29 11.24
C PRO A 117 -19.66 5.23 12.36
N SER A 118 -19.68 5.69 13.60
CA SER A 118 -20.06 4.83 14.71
C SER A 118 -21.48 4.29 14.54
N VAL A 119 -21.81 3.18 15.18
CA VAL A 119 -23.17 2.60 15.14
C VAL A 119 -24.24 3.61 15.57
N ALA A 120 -23.92 4.45 16.56
CA ALA A 120 -24.83 5.49 17.05
C ALA A 120 -25.11 6.57 15.99
N GLU A 121 -24.05 7.08 15.35
CA GLU A 121 -24.18 8.07 14.27
C GLU A 121 -24.93 7.50 13.06
N LEU A 122 -24.60 6.26 12.65
CA LEU A 122 -25.30 5.60 11.55
C LEU A 122 -26.80 5.45 11.83
N SER A 123 -27.16 5.06 13.06
CA SER A 123 -28.57 4.90 13.47
C SER A 123 -29.33 6.23 13.48
N ALA A 124 -28.66 7.32 13.86
CA ALA A 124 -29.25 8.66 13.83
C ALA A 124 -29.50 9.17 12.40
N VAL A 125 -28.68 8.75 11.42
CA VAL A 125 -28.85 9.11 10.00
C VAL A 125 -29.88 8.21 9.30
N GLY A 126 -29.94 6.93 9.64
CA GLY A 126 -30.83 5.94 9.00
C GLY A 126 -32.29 5.95 9.49
N SER A 127 -32.64 6.87 10.39
CA SER A 127 -34.02 7.05 10.90
C SER A 127 -34.78 8.19 10.18
N LEU A 128 -34.26 8.68 9.05
CA LEU A 128 -34.97 9.51 8.07
C LEU A 128 -35.92 8.66 7.21
#